data_AF-A0A7J4GPT7-F1
#
_entry.id   AF-A0A7J4GPT7-F1
#
_cell.length_a   1.000
_cell.length_b   1.000
_cell.length_c   1.000
_cell.angle_alpha   90.00
_cell.angle_beta   90.00
_cell.angle_gamma   90.00
#
_symmetry.space_group_name_H-M   'P 1'
#
loop_
_entity.id
_entity.type
_entity.pdbx_description
1 polymer ?
#
loop_
_entity_poly.entity_id
_entity_poly.type
_entity_poly.pdbx_seq_one_letter_code
_entity_poly.pdbx_strand_id
1 'polypeptide(L)'
;MQSLLVTIAIDNSQISSLANLIGEKAAPQDVDLSLMVLASQLVREGNKVTLVTDDFKMTTTGRKANLGFETCPPSTFLQRMADYASQSNKKSLLSLSRRVRAAEMRYAISRAGQYDIQEKLVWMIDSLLKTRVTSGPIAESTIDDESKLISALQRAIRGETVKKSHLTKLATLPEVCNPISKIDDYLLNISSSQDSDNIAGEYDKATHLLSEVMESIGLGLSPLNEEIAEIAHRAMADYMYRMESALGMMAKLSGNLPQARNHLSRALFSATLIDDNKAEIRAMHQLGLLALSAASWPRAASLFETADRQAQKTGGNRLPYMVAAAISRHLEGEENIAQSHISSAKLIVQNNKSEAVDLLSELGNSLLAIDRPGLAIEVFDEAMECAIESGQDGKMDALAESLVLANSAINNEEQAQFEGLRELLDNLNQLHVDSVDEFETKILEIGERSEKLSKPIDKTWEEWQPSSKLIPTNSQLIVLRVHEDDNGQELIISHHAEFGAIGLWLPEGGVKAAPGNLIDIKDSRVKVAKPPQTLQELHNIRSLVAVESPEKISFIANTEDLL
;
A
#
# COMPACT_ATOMS: atom_id res chain seq x y z
N MET A 1 -38.12 16.31 37.57
CA MET A 1 -37.41 16.46 36.29
C MET A 1 -37.61 17.89 35.83
N GLN A 2 -36.55 18.61 35.45
CA GLN A 2 -36.72 19.77 34.57
C GLN A 2 -37.11 19.28 33.16
N SER A 3 -37.71 20.13 32.35
CA SER A 3 -38.03 19.82 30.96
C SER A 3 -36.74 19.62 30.16
N LEU A 4 -36.50 18.39 29.69
CA LEU A 4 -35.33 18.01 28.87
C LEU A 4 -35.27 18.69 27.50
N LEU A 5 -36.36 19.36 27.09
CA LEU A 5 -36.47 20.11 25.85
C LEU A 5 -37.15 21.45 26.18
N VAL A 6 -36.55 22.55 25.72
CA VAL A 6 -37.03 23.92 25.96
C VAL A 6 -37.06 24.64 24.62
N THR A 7 -38.21 25.22 24.27
CA THR A 7 -38.38 26.01 23.05
C THR A 7 -38.18 27.49 23.36
N ILE A 8 -37.21 28.13 22.71
CA ILE A 8 -36.94 29.56 22.80
C ILE A 8 -37.18 30.17 21.41
N ALA A 9 -37.98 31.23 21.33
CA ALA A 9 -38.23 31.95 20.08
C ALA A 9 -37.12 32.97 19.85
N ILE A 10 -36.54 32.96 18.64
CA ILE A 10 -35.55 33.92 18.18
C ILE A 10 -36.23 34.88 17.19
N ASP A 11 -35.93 36.17 17.28
CA ASP A 11 -36.51 37.19 16.40
C ASP A 11 -35.70 37.29 15.10
N ASN A 12 -36.39 37.37 13.96
CA ASN A 12 -35.76 37.48 12.64
C ASN A 12 -34.79 38.67 12.54
N SER A 13 -35.03 39.77 13.26
CA SER A 13 -34.11 40.91 13.34
C SER A 13 -32.76 40.57 13.98
N GLN A 14 -32.72 39.61 14.91
CA GLN A 14 -31.48 39.09 15.50
C GLN A 14 -30.73 38.22 14.50
N ILE A 15 -31.44 37.37 13.76
CA ILE A 15 -30.89 36.52 12.68
C ILE A 15 -30.26 37.41 11.60
N SER A 16 -31.01 38.39 11.08
CA SER A 16 -30.51 39.34 10.08
C SER A 16 -29.36 40.22 10.62
N SER A 17 -29.36 40.57 11.90
CA SER A 17 -28.23 41.30 12.51
C SER A 17 -26.96 40.46 12.56
N LEU A 18 -27.08 39.16 12.88
CA LEU A 18 -25.95 38.24 12.88
C LEU A 18 -25.44 37.96 11.45
N ALA A 19 -26.34 37.76 10.48
CA ALA A 19 -25.99 37.63 9.07
C ALA A 19 -25.20 38.85 8.55
N ASN A 20 -25.63 40.06 8.88
CA ASN A 20 -24.92 41.30 8.50
C ASN A 20 -23.57 41.45 9.19
N LEU A 21 -23.41 40.98 10.43
CA LEU A 21 -22.15 41.00 11.17
C LEU A 21 -21.12 39.98 10.65
N ILE A 22 -21.60 38.88 10.05
CA ILE A 22 -20.77 37.85 9.40
C ILE A 22 -20.48 38.20 7.92
N GLY A 23 -21.42 38.88 7.27
CA GLY A 23 -21.41 39.21 5.84
C GLY A 23 -22.20 38.19 5.00
N GLU A 24 -23.12 38.68 4.16
CA GLU A 24 -24.14 37.88 3.45
C GLU A 24 -23.58 36.69 2.64
N LYS A 25 -22.36 36.78 2.10
CA LYS A 25 -21.71 35.70 1.33
C LYS A 25 -20.99 34.66 2.20
N ALA A 26 -20.74 34.96 3.47
CA ALA A 26 -20.05 34.09 4.43
C ALA A 26 -21.01 33.43 5.43
N ALA A 27 -22.23 33.97 5.57
CA ALA A 27 -23.24 33.45 6.47
C ALA A 27 -23.61 31.96 6.20
N PRO A 28 -23.88 31.19 7.26
CA PRO A 28 -24.74 30.00 7.24
C PRO A 28 -26.20 30.32 6.85
N GLN A 29 -27.09 29.33 6.81
CA GLN A 29 -28.51 29.54 6.53
C GLN A 29 -29.23 30.21 7.73
N ASP A 30 -30.43 30.76 7.53
CA ASP A 30 -31.20 31.43 8.59
C ASP A 30 -31.49 30.52 9.79
N VAL A 31 -31.64 29.21 9.57
CA VAL A 31 -31.82 28.20 10.62
C VAL A 31 -30.56 28.08 11.48
N ASP A 32 -29.41 27.94 10.83
CA ASP A 32 -28.09 27.82 11.48
C ASP A 32 -27.76 29.10 12.27
N LEU A 33 -28.01 30.26 11.66
CA LEU A 33 -27.90 31.57 12.30
C LEU A 33 -28.80 31.68 13.54
N SER A 34 -30.03 31.15 13.50
CA SER A 34 -30.92 31.13 14.66
C SER A 34 -30.35 30.32 15.84
N LEU A 35 -29.68 29.20 15.56
CA LEU A 35 -28.97 28.39 16.56
C LEU A 35 -27.75 29.13 17.13
N MET A 36 -27.01 29.88 16.30
CA MET A 36 -25.89 30.71 16.75
C MET A 36 -26.34 31.91 17.60
N VAL A 37 -27.48 32.55 17.27
CA VAL A 37 -28.09 33.59 18.11
C VAL A 37 -28.50 33.00 19.47
N LEU A 38 -29.21 31.86 19.48
CA LEU A 38 -29.62 31.17 20.70
C LEU A 38 -28.43 30.80 21.59
N ALA A 39 -27.38 30.21 21.01
CA ALA A 39 -26.16 29.86 21.74
C ALA A 39 -25.48 31.10 22.36
N SER A 40 -25.37 32.21 21.62
CA SER A 40 -24.80 33.45 22.17
C SER A 40 -25.68 34.10 23.25
N GLN A 41 -27.01 33.99 23.16
CA GLN A 41 -27.91 34.45 24.22
C GLN A 41 -27.70 33.64 25.51
N LEU A 42 -27.69 32.32 25.43
CA LEU A 42 -27.51 31.44 26.59
C LEU A 42 -26.15 31.67 27.29
N VAL A 43 -25.09 32.04 26.54
CA VAL A 43 -23.80 32.46 27.11
C VAL A 43 -23.91 33.81 27.84
N ARG A 44 -24.65 34.79 27.31
CA ARG A 44 -24.90 36.08 27.98
C ARG A 44 -25.72 35.93 29.27
N GLU A 45 -26.54 34.89 29.34
CA GLU A 45 -27.27 34.48 30.55
C GLU A 45 -26.37 33.72 31.57
N GLY A 46 -25.09 33.51 31.26
CA GLY A 46 -24.07 32.96 32.16
C GLY A 46 -23.81 31.46 32.02
N ASN A 47 -24.40 30.78 31.04
CA ASN A 47 -24.23 29.34 30.84
C ASN A 47 -22.96 29.04 30.03
N LYS A 48 -22.26 27.93 30.35
CA LYS A 48 -21.29 27.36 29.41
C LYS A 48 -22.06 26.60 28.32
N VAL A 49 -21.90 27.02 27.07
CA VAL A 49 -22.60 26.46 25.92
C VAL A 49 -21.59 25.84 24.95
N THR A 50 -21.89 24.62 24.51
CA THR A 50 -21.22 23.94 23.39
C THR A 50 -22.26 23.65 22.32
N LEU A 51 -22.08 24.22 21.14
CA LEU A 51 -22.92 24.00 19.97
C LEU A 51 -22.38 22.81 19.17
N VAL A 52 -23.21 21.78 18.99
CA VAL A 52 -22.84 20.55 18.28
C VAL A 52 -23.35 20.66 16.84
N THR A 53 -22.45 20.65 15.86
CA THR A 53 -22.78 20.86 14.45
C THR A 53 -21.69 20.32 13.52
N ASP A 54 -22.14 19.77 12.39
CA ASP A 54 -21.36 19.28 11.25
C ASP A 54 -21.02 20.40 10.23
N ASP A 55 -21.64 21.58 10.29
CA ASP A 55 -21.30 22.68 9.38
C ASP A 55 -20.00 23.41 9.78
N PHE A 56 -18.99 23.22 8.95
CA PHE A 56 -17.70 23.92 9.00
C PHE A 56 -17.84 25.45 9.03
N LYS A 57 -18.86 26.04 8.38
CA LYS A 57 -19.11 27.48 8.44
C LYS A 57 -19.53 27.93 9.83
N MET A 58 -20.42 27.20 10.51
CA MET A 58 -20.82 27.52 11.89
C MET A 58 -19.60 27.47 12.83
N THR A 59 -18.80 26.41 12.72
CA THR A 59 -17.58 26.19 13.50
C THR A 59 -16.52 27.28 13.28
N THR A 60 -16.24 27.64 12.02
CA THR A 60 -15.25 28.71 11.72
C THR A 60 -15.79 30.12 12.01
N THR A 61 -17.10 30.34 11.94
CA THR A 61 -17.72 31.65 12.16
C THR A 61 -17.92 31.97 13.63
N GLY A 62 -18.27 30.98 14.47
CA GLY A 62 -18.39 31.16 15.92
C GLY A 62 -17.11 31.71 16.57
N ARG A 63 -15.94 31.19 16.14
CA ARG A 63 -14.62 31.72 16.51
C ARG A 63 -14.38 33.14 15.97
N LYS A 64 -14.66 33.41 14.68
CA LYS A 64 -14.39 34.72 14.05
C LYS A 64 -15.26 35.85 14.60
N ALA A 65 -16.51 35.57 14.94
CA ALA A 65 -17.46 36.55 15.49
C ALA A 65 -17.41 36.65 17.03
N ASN A 66 -16.54 35.88 17.70
CA ASN A 66 -16.32 35.87 19.15
C ASN A 66 -17.61 35.77 19.99
N LEU A 67 -18.51 34.86 19.61
CA LEU A 67 -19.88 34.80 20.14
C LEU A 67 -20.01 34.15 21.53
N GLY A 68 -18.90 33.65 22.09
CA GLY A 68 -18.77 33.18 23.46
C GLY A 68 -19.10 31.70 23.73
N PHE A 69 -19.60 30.95 22.74
CA PHE A 69 -19.86 29.51 22.84
C PHE A 69 -18.74 28.67 22.21
N GLU A 70 -18.53 27.45 22.70
CA GLU A 70 -17.70 26.45 22.03
C GLU A 70 -18.47 25.79 20.87
N THR A 71 -17.77 25.30 19.86
CA THR A 71 -18.31 24.46 18.77
C THR A 71 -17.54 23.16 18.68
N CYS A 72 -18.21 22.02 18.49
CA CYS A 72 -17.56 20.75 18.15
C CYS A 72 -18.43 19.89 17.22
N PRO A 73 -17.84 19.01 16.41
CA PRO A 73 -18.62 18.09 15.59
C PRO A 73 -19.36 17.04 16.45
N PRO A 74 -20.45 16.45 15.93
CA PRO A 74 -21.17 15.35 16.58
C PRO A 74 -20.29 14.20 17.09
N SER A 75 -19.23 13.82 16.37
CA SER A 75 -18.26 12.81 16.83
C SER A 75 -17.55 13.23 18.11
N THR A 76 -16.85 14.36 18.12
CA THR A 76 -16.15 14.90 19.31
C THR A 76 -17.12 15.10 20.49
N PHE A 77 -18.39 15.42 20.24
CA PHE A 77 -19.41 15.46 21.29
C PHE A 77 -19.67 14.07 21.92
N LEU A 78 -19.81 13.03 21.10
CA LEU A 78 -19.97 11.64 21.56
C LEU A 78 -18.73 11.10 22.27
N GLN A 79 -17.53 11.47 21.82
CA GLN A 79 -16.25 11.20 22.48
C GLN A 79 -16.21 11.80 23.89
N ARG A 80 -16.50 13.11 24.02
CA ARG A 80 -16.59 13.80 25.31
C ARG A 80 -17.66 13.18 26.23
N MET A 81 -18.80 12.75 25.67
CA MET A 81 -19.83 12.02 26.43
C MET A 81 -19.36 10.63 26.90
N ALA A 82 -18.46 9.97 26.16
CA ALA A 82 -17.88 8.68 26.55
C ALA A 82 -16.95 8.79 27.78
N ASP A 83 -16.32 9.94 28.01
CA ASP A 83 -15.47 10.19 29.18
C ASP A 83 -16.26 10.41 30.47
N TYR A 84 -17.49 10.91 30.37
CA TYR A 84 -18.44 11.01 31.50
C TYR A 84 -19.32 9.76 31.68
N ALA A 85 -19.14 8.72 30.85
CA ALA A 85 -19.97 7.53 30.86
C ALA A 85 -19.46 6.41 31.79
N SER A 86 -20.36 5.52 32.20
CA SER A 86 -19.98 4.26 32.87
C SER A 86 -19.16 3.36 31.93
N GLN A 87 -18.29 2.51 32.48
CA GLN A 87 -17.44 1.59 31.71
C GLN A 87 -18.23 0.68 30.73
N SER A 88 -19.47 0.32 31.06
CA SER A 88 -20.39 -0.41 30.16
C SER A 88 -20.74 0.37 28.90
N ASN A 89 -20.88 1.70 29.02
CA ASN A 89 -21.40 2.56 27.98
C ASN A 89 -20.27 3.29 27.23
N LYS A 90 -19.10 3.47 27.86
CA LYS A 90 -17.92 4.10 27.24
C LYS A 90 -17.52 3.43 25.93
N LYS A 91 -17.46 2.08 25.88
CA LYS A 91 -17.18 1.37 24.61
C LYS A 91 -18.20 1.66 23.51
N SER A 92 -19.50 1.69 23.86
CA SER A 92 -20.57 1.97 22.89
C SER A 92 -20.54 3.40 22.38
N LEU A 93 -20.25 4.38 23.25
CA LEU A 93 -20.12 5.79 22.87
C LEU A 93 -18.84 6.05 22.06
N LEU A 94 -17.73 5.35 22.32
CA LEU A 94 -16.52 5.42 21.50
C LEU A 94 -16.73 4.81 20.10
N SER A 95 -17.36 3.64 19.96
CA SER A 95 -17.73 3.08 18.64
C SER A 95 -18.71 4.02 17.91
N LEU A 96 -19.74 4.54 18.59
CA LEU A 96 -20.67 5.49 17.97
C LEU A 96 -19.96 6.79 17.54
N SER A 97 -19.03 7.31 18.34
CA SER A 97 -18.17 8.45 18.00
C SER A 97 -17.34 8.18 16.75
N ARG A 98 -16.65 7.03 16.67
CA ARG A 98 -15.85 6.63 15.50
C ARG A 98 -16.72 6.48 14.25
N ARG A 99 -17.89 5.85 14.36
CA ARG A 99 -18.84 5.67 13.25
C ARG A 99 -19.43 7.00 12.76
N VAL A 100 -19.68 7.94 13.66
CA VAL A 100 -20.12 9.31 13.32
C VAL A 100 -18.97 10.11 12.70
N ARG A 101 -17.74 10.02 13.22
CA ARG A 101 -16.54 10.62 12.61
C ARG A 101 -16.33 10.11 11.18
N ALA A 102 -16.47 8.81 10.94
CA ALA A 102 -16.38 8.26 9.60
C ALA A 102 -17.49 8.76 8.65
N ALA A 103 -18.68 9.14 9.16
CA ALA A 103 -19.72 9.77 8.35
C ALA A 103 -19.40 11.25 8.05
N GLU A 104 -18.95 12.01 9.05
CA GLU A 104 -18.48 13.41 8.90
C GLU A 104 -17.31 13.51 7.93
N MET A 105 -16.31 12.62 8.06
CA MET A 105 -15.16 12.57 7.16
C MET A 105 -15.57 12.20 5.74
N ARG A 106 -16.48 11.24 5.51
CA ARG A 106 -16.99 10.95 4.15
C ARG A 106 -17.71 12.14 3.50
N TYR A 107 -18.32 13.04 4.30
CA TYR A 107 -18.88 14.30 3.81
C TYR A 107 -17.80 15.36 3.49
N ALA A 108 -16.66 15.32 4.18
CA ALA A 108 -15.55 16.28 4.10
C ALA A 108 -14.27 15.78 3.36
N ILE A 109 -14.30 14.60 2.72
CA ILE A 109 -13.16 13.96 2.01
C ILE A 109 -13.19 14.19 0.48
N SER A 110 -14.11 15.00 -0.02
CA SER A 110 -14.48 14.95 -1.43
C SER A 110 -13.40 15.34 -2.49
N ARG A 111 -12.09 15.64 -2.18
CA ARG A 111 -11.19 16.50 -3.02
C ARG A 111 -9.58 16.65 -2.96
N ALA A 112 -8.48 15.90 -2.54
CA ALA A 112 -6.97 16.32 -2.69
C ALA A 112 -5.71 15.31 -2.73
N GLY A 113 -4.43 15.83 -2.86
CA GLY A 113 -3.06 15.21 -2.62
C GLY A 113 -1.76 16.13 -2.78
N GLN A 114 -0.42 15.83 -3.01
CA GLN A 114 0.71 14.88 -2.57
C GLN A 114 2.22 15.44 -2.75
N TYR A 115 3.35 14.67 -2.57
CA TYR A 115 4.76 14.75 -3.20
C TYR A 115 5.72 13.48 -3.02
N ASP A 116 7.07 13.53 -3.25
CA ASP A 116 7.94 12.50 -3.98
C ASP A 116 9.37 12.06 -3.41
N ILE A 117 10.08 11.04 -4.00
CA ILE A 117 11.25 10.23 -3.48
C ILE A 117 12.36 9.86 -4.56
N GLN A 118 13.63 9.52 -4.18
CA GLN A 118 14.58 8.82 -5.13
C GLN A 118 15.70 7.85 -4.60
N GLU A 119 16.27 7.97 -3.39
CA GLU A 119 17.54 7.24 -3.04
C GLU A 119 17.43 5.70 -2.88
N LYS A 120 16.22 5.15 -2.80
CA LYS A 120 15.95 3.81 -2.23
C LYS A 120 16.31 2.62 -3.14
N LEU A 121 16.20 2.80 -4.46
CA LEU A 121 16.32 1.73 -5.46
C LEU A 121 17.67 1.00 -5.43
N VAL A 122 18.77 1.75 -5.29
CA VAL A 122 20.14 1.21 -5.29
C VAL A 122 20.36 0.23 -4.13
N TRP A 123 19.69 0.43 -3.00
CA TRP A 123 19.82 -0.42 -1.81
C TRP A 123 19.09 -1.77 -1.95
N MET A 124 18.01 -1.83 -2.74
CA MET A 124 17.15 -3.02 -2.82
C MET A 124 17.74 -4.16 -3.65
N ILE A 125 18.27 -3.88 -4.84
CA ILE A 125 18.91 -4.94 -5.65
C ILE A 125 20.17 -5.43 -4.93
N ASP A 126 20.88 -4.51 -4.27
CA ASP A 126 22.01 -4.80 -3.39
C ASP A 126 21.59 -5.69 -2.19
N SER A 127 20.33 -5.64 -1.73
CA SER A 127 19.77 -6.55 -0.71
C SER A 127 19.50 -7.97 -1.24
N LEU A 128 18.95 -8.10 -2.47
CA LEU A 128 18.82 -9.39 -3.15
C LEU A 128 20.19 -10.03 -3.42
N LEU A 129 21.17 -9.24 -3.86
CA LEU A 129 22.56 -9.68 -4.10
C LEU A 129 23.30 -10.01 -2.79
N LYS A 130 23.06 -9.27 -1.69
CA LYS A 130 23.50 -9.63 -0.34
C LYS A 130 22.79 -10.86 0.23
N THR A 131 21.67 -11.29 -0.36
CA THR A 131 21.09 -12.62 -0.07
C THR A 131 21.81 -13.75 -0.83
N ARG A 132 23.00 -13.54 -1.40
CA ARG A 132 23.91 -14.65 -1.71
C ARG A 132 24.20 -15.41 -0.41
N VAL A 133 23.75 -16.66 -0.33
CA VAL A 133 24.20 -17.58 0.73
C VAL A 133 25.69 -17.90 0.49
N THR A 134 26.54 -17.06 1.08
CA THR A 134 27.88 -17.46 1.50
C THR A 134 27.68 -18.46 2.64
N SER A 135 27.71 -19.75 2.32
CA SER A 135 27.76 -20.81 3.33
C SER A 135 28.91 -20.49 4.28
N GLY A 136 28.59 -20.11 5.52
CA GLY A 136 29.61 -19.87 6.54
C GLY A 136 30.51 -21.11 6.68
N PRO A 137 31.79 -20.97 7.05
CA PRO A 137 32.75 -22.07 7.05
C PRO A 137 32.21 -23.26 7.86
N ILE A 138 31.78 -24.29 7.12
CA ILE A 138 30.91 -25.35 7.64
C ILE A 138 31.70 -26.17 8.67
N ALA A 139 31.18 -26.23 9.89
CA ALA A 139 31.72 -27.11 10.92
C ALA A 139 31.57 -28.57 10.47
N GLU A 140 32.69 -29.25 10.16
CA GLU A 140 32.71 -30.57 9.50
C GLU A 140 32.08 -31.73 10.32
N SER A 141 31.61 -31.48 11.54
CA SER A 141 31.37 -32.48 12.58
C SER A 141 29.97 -33.14 12.61
N THR A 142 28.96 -32.61 11.93
CA THR A 142 27.55 -33.01 12.17
C THR A 142 26.68 -33.17 10.91
N ILE A 143 27.27 -33.21 9.72
CA ILE A 143 26.54 -33.20 8.44
C ILE A 143 26.72 -34.53 7.69
N ASP A 144 25.67 -34.98 7.00
CA ASP A 144 25.66 -36.18 6.15
C ASP A 144 26.59 -36.04 4.92
N ASP A 145 26.95 -37.15 4.26
CA ASP A 145 27.81 -37.14 3.07
C ASP A 145 27.13 -36.55 1.81
N GLU A 146 25.80 -36.56 1.70
CA GLU A 146 25.08 -35.95 0.58
C GLU A 146 25.20 -34.42 0.57
N SER A 147 24.92 -33.76 1.70
CA SER A 147 25.05 -32.30 1.83
C SER A 147 26.48 -31.79 1.63
N LYS A 148 27.49 -32.63 1.93
CA LYS A 148 28.91 -32.34 1.61
C LYS A 148 29.19 -32.34 0.10
N LEU A 149 28.41 -33.10 -0.68
CA LEU A 149 28.48 -33.10 -2.15
C LEU A 149 27.72 -31.93 -2.75
N ILE A 150 26.53 -31.59 -2.24
CA ILE A 150 25.77 -30.39 -2.64
C ILE A 150 26.65 -29.14 -2.46
N SER A 151 27.21 -28.93 -1.27
CA SER A 151 28.10 -27.78 -0.99
C SER A 151 29.36 -27.81 -1.86
N ALA A 152 29.94 -28.98 -2.12
CA ALA A 152 31.08 -29.11 -3.02
C ALA A 152 30.73 -28.75 -4.48
N LEU A 153 29.53 -29.09 -4.94
CA LEU A 153 29.05 -28.78 -6.29
C LEU A 153 28.72 -27.28 -6.43
N GLN A 154 28.03 -26.68 -5.46
CA GLN A 154 27.80 -25.23 -5.39
C GLN A 154 29.12 -24.44 -5.47
N ARG A 155 30.14 -24.88 -4.73
CA ARG A 155 31.47 -24.27 -4.75
C ARG A 155 32.21 -24.50 -6.07
N ALA A 156 32.07 -25.67 -6.70
CA ALA A 156 32.65 -25.93 -8.02
C ALA A 156 32.02 -25.05 -9.12
N ILE A 157 30.70 -24.87 -9.11
CA ILE A 157 29.95 -23.97 -10.01
C ILE A 157 30.42 -22.52 -9.84
N ARG A 158 30.72 -22.09 -8.62
CA ARG A 158 31.29 -20.76 -8.29
C ARG A 158 32.78 -20.62 -8.66
N GLY A 159 33.41 -21.63 -9.26
CA GLY A 159 34.84 -21.64 -9.61
C GLY A 159 35.80 -21.77 -8.42
N GLU A 160 35.31 -22.14 -7.23
CA GLU A 160 36.13 -22.27 -6.03
C GLU A 160 36.94 -23.58 -5.98
N THR A 161 37.95 -23.62 -5.11
CA THR A 161 38.75 -24.82 -4.87
C THR A 161 38.00 -25.86 -4.02
N VAL A 162 37.83 -27.06 -4.58
CA VAL A 162 37.10 -28.19 -3.99
C VAL A 162 38.03 -29.38 -3.73
N LYS A 163 37.80 -30.14 -2.64
CA LYS A 163 38.58 -31.34 -2.29
C LYS A 163 38.49 -32.36 -3.43
N LYS A 164 39.63 -32.89 -3.91
CA LYS A 164 39.67 -33.84 -5.05
C LYS A 164 38.75 -35.06 -4.87
N SER A 165 38.63 -35.59 -3.65
CA SER A 165 37.74 -36.70 -3.33
C SER A 165 36.25 -36.38 -3.56
N HIS A 166 35.83 -35.13 -3.37
CA HIS A 166 34.45 -34.69 -3.65
C HIS A 166 34.25 -34.54 -5.15
N LEU A 167 35.23 -33.98 -5.89
CA LEU A 167 35.18 -33.93 -7.36
C LEU A 167 35.10 -35.34 -7.99
N THR A 168 35.83 -36.32 -7.46
CA THR A 168 35.72 -37.72 -7.91
C THR A 168 34.34 -38.33 -7.61
N LYS A 169 33.68 -37.95 -6.51
CA LYS A 169 32.29 -38.36 -6.22
C LYS A 169 31.25 -37.63 -7.10
N LEU A 170 31.48 -36.36 -7.44
CA LEU A 170 30.58 -35.54 -8.26
C LEU A 170 30.68 -35.86 -9.78
N ALA A 171 31.77 -36.50 -10.22
CA ALA A 171 32.01 -36.88 -11.60
C ALA A 171 31.77 -35.73 -12.60
N THR A 172 30.77 -35.85 -13.48
CA THR A 172 30.43 -34.85 -14.52
C THR A 172 29.52 -33.72 -14.03
N LEU A 173 28.97 -33.79 -12.81
CA LEU A 173 28.04 -32.76 -12.31
C LEU A 173 28.59 -31.32 -12.37
N PRO A 174 29.88 -31.02 -12.09
CA PRO A 174 30.40 -29.66 -12.22
C PRO A 174 30.32 -29.12 -13.64
N GLU A 175 30.50 -29.97 -14.66
CA GLU A 175 30.42 -29.59 -16.08
C GLU A 175 28.94 -29.47 -16.52
N VAL A 176 28.10 -30.43 -16.11
CA VAL A 176 26.66 -30.47 -16.42
C VAL A 176 25.91 -29.28 -15.80
N CYS A 177 26.22 -28.93 -14.56
CA CYS A 177 25.57 -27.83 -13.84
C CYS A 177 26.19 -26.45 -14.16
N ASN A 178 27.38 -26.38 -14.78
CA ASN A 178 28.05 -25.11 -15.10
C ASN A 178 27.17 -24.04 -15.79
N PRO A 179 26.22 -24.38 -16.70
CA PRO A 179 25.33 -23.38 -17.33
C PRO A 179 24.50 -22.55 -16.34
N ILE A 180 24.27 -23.03 -15.11
CA ILE A 180 23.50 -22.32 -14.08
C ILE A 180 24.16 -20.97 -13.70
N SER A 181 25.48 -20.86 -13.83
CA SER A 181 26.24 -19.64 -13.51
C SER A 181 25.81 -18.42 -14.32
N LYS A 182 25.31 -18.63 -15.56
CA LYS A 182 24.78 -17.57 -16.42
C LYS A 182 23.64 -16.77 -15.77
N ILE A 183 22.88 -17.39 -14.85
CA ILE A 183 21.81 -16.71 -14.10
C ILE A 183 22.39 -15.63 -13.19
N ASP A 184 23.51 -15.90 -12.51
CA ASP A 184 24.17 -14.90 -11.67
C ASP A 184 24.72 -13.73 -12.50
N ASP A 185 25.38 -14.03 -13.63
CA ASP A 185 25.87 -13.01 -14.56
C ASP A 185 24.72 -12.14 -15.09
N TYR A 186 23.59 -12.73 -15.46
CA TYR A 186 22.43 -12.02 -15.99
C TYR A 186 21.77 -11.11 -14.95
N LEU A 187 21.52 -11.61 -13.73
CA LEU A 187 20.95 -10.82 -12.64
C LEU A 187 21.89 -9.67 -12.21
N LEU A 188 23.20 -9.90 -12.22
CA LEU A 188 24.19 -8.84 -11.99
C LEU A 188 24.17 -7.77 -13.09
N ASN A 189 24.05 -8.15 -14.36
CA ASN A 189 23.96 -7.18 -15.45
C ASN A 189 22.69 -6.30 -15.34
N ILE A 190 21.52 -6.88 -15.08
CA ILE A 190 20.27 -6.12 -14.86
C ILE A 190 20.39 -5.16 -13.67
N SER A 191 21.11 -5.55 -12.61
CA SER A 191 21.33 -4.66 -11.45
C SER A 191 22.13 -3.38 -11.77
N SER A 192 22.76 -3.31 -12.95
CA SER A 192 23.65 -2.22 -13.36
C SER A 192 23.11 -1.33 -14.50
N SER A 193 22.04 -1.74 -15.18
CA SER A 193 21.39 -0.94 -16.23
C SER A 193 20.52 0.15 -15.60
N GLN A 194 20.83 1.42 -15.88
CA GLN A 194 20.19 2.58 -15.24
C GLN A 194 18.83 2.96 -15.84
N ASP A 195 18.49 2.47 -17.04
CA ASP A 195 17.20 2.68 -17.70
C ASP A 195 16.47 1.32 -17.85
N SER A 196 15.20 1.24 -17.44
CA SER A 196 14.37 0.04 -17.61
C SER A 196 12.96 0.32 -18.15
N ASP A 197 12.85 1.25 -19.11
CA ASP A 197 11.64 1.53 -19.92
C ASP A 197 10.99 0.28 -20.58
N ASN A 198 11.65 -0.89 -20.56
CA ASN A 198 11.21 -2.13 -21.23
C ASN A 198 11.35 -3.39 -20.37
N ILE A 199 10.66 -3.44 -19.23
CA ILE A 199 10.61 -4.63 -18.35
C ILE A 199 10.08 -5.88 -19.07
N ALA A 200 9.15 -5.72 -20.01
CA ALA A 200 8.65 -6.82 -20.83
C ALA A 200 9.77 -7.49 -21.65
N GLY A 201 10.66 -6.70 -22.26
CA GLY A 201 11.82 -7.21 -23.00
C GLY A 201 12.84 -7.91 -22.10
N GLU A 202 13.07 -7.42 -20.87
CA GLU A 202 13.94 -8.11 -19.91
C GLU A 202 13.31 -9.40 -19.37
N TYR A 203 11.99 -9.45 -19.20
CA TYR A 203 11.25 -10.67 -18.85
C TYR A 203 11.34 -11.74 -19.96
N ASP A 204 11.18 -11.35 -21.23
CA ASP A 204 11.27 -12.30 -22.36
C ASP A 204 12.70 -12.86 -22.50
N LYS A 205 13.74 -12.01 -22.39
CA LYS A 205 15.15 -12.43 -22.32
C LYS A 205 15.43 -13.35 -21.14
N ALA A 206 14.91 -13.00 -19.95
CA ALA A 206 15.11 -13.78 -18.73
C ALA A 206 14.47 -15.18 -18.86
N THR A 207 13.27 -15.25 -19.43
CA THR A 207 12.54 -16.50 -19.68
C THR A 207 13.27 -17.38 -20.70
N HIS A 208 13.83 -16.77 -21.76
CA HIS A 208 14.65 -17.48 -22.74
C HIS A 208 15.92 -18.05 -22.11
N LEU A 209 16.67 -17.24 -21.35
CA LEU A 209 17.88 -17.68 -20.67
C LEU A 209 17.61 -18.82 -19.68
N LEU A 210 16.54 -18.71 -18.88
CA LEU A 210 16.16 -19.76 -17.93
C LEU A 210 15.84 -21.07 -18.67
N SER A 211 15.10 -21.00 -19.79
CA SER A 211 14.81 -22.18 -20.63
C SER A 211 16.09 -22.82 -21.20
N GLU A 212 16.98 -22.04 -21.83
CA GLU A 212 18.26 -22.55 -22.36
C GLU A 212 19.12 -23.22 -21.28
N VAL A 213 19.17 -22.63 -20.08
CA VAL A 213 19.92 -23.17 -18.94
C VAL A 213 19.29 -24.47 -18.46
N MET A 214 17.96 -24.51 -18.26
CA MET A 214 17.24 -25.72 -17.84
C MET A 214 17.34 -26.85 -18.88
N GLU A 215 17.23 -26.55 -20.18
CA GLU A 215 17.38 -27.53 -21.26
C GLU A 215 18.81 -28.09 -21.32
N SER A 216 19.83 -27.22 -21.30
CA SER A 216 21.23 -27.64 -21.33
C SER A 216 21.60 -28.53 -20.14
N ILE A 217 21.08 -28.23 -18.95
CA ILE A 217 21.30 -29.02 -17.73
C ILE A 217 20.50 -30.32 -17.79
N GLY A 218 19.23 -30.27 -18.21
CA GLY A 218 18.36 -31.45 -18.35
C GLY A 218 18.91 -32.49 -19.31
N LEU A 219 19.50 -32.07 -20.43
CA LEU A 219 20.21 -32.96 -21.36
C LEU A 219 21.43 -33.65 -20.72
N GLY A 220 22.15 -32.95 -19.83
CA GLY A 220 23.29 -33.50 -19.10
C GLY A 220 22.92 -34.38 -17.90
N LEU A 221 21.76 -34.16 -17.28
CA LEU A 221 21.23 -34.98 -16.17
C LEU A 221 20.46 -36.21 -16.66
N SER A 222 19.83 -36.16 -17.83
CA SER A 222 19.04 -37.27 -18.42
C SER A 222 19.73 -38.66 -18.46
N PRO A 223 21.05 -38.80 -18.67
CA PRO A 223 21.72 -40.11 -18.64
C PRO A 223 22.21 -40.55 -17.23
N LEU A 224 21.95 -39.76 -16.18
CA LEU A 224 22.40 -40.03 -14.81
C LEU A 224 21.30 -40.73 -13.98
N ASN A 225 21.62 -41.16 -12.75
CA ASN A 225 20.62 -41.73 -11.84
C ASN A 225 19.96 -40.66 -10.96
N GLU A 226 18.86 -41.05 -10.30
CA GLU A 226 18.05 -40.19 -9.43
C GLU A 226 18.87 -39.53 -8.31
N GLU A 227 19.74 -40.28 -7.62
CA GLU A 227 20.62 -39.80 -6.55
C GLU A 227 21.56 -38.66 -7.02
N ILE A 228 22.16 -38.81 -8.21
CA ILE A 228 23.07 -37.82 -8.78
C ILE A 228 22.29 -36.60 -9.31
N ALA A 229 21.08 -36.79 -9.84
CA ALA A 229 20.21 -35.71 -10.24
C ALA A 229 19.68 -34.90 -9.04
N GLU A 230 19.37 -35.53 -7.91
CA GLU A 230 18.94 -34.84 -6.68
C GLU A 230 20.02 -33.91 -6.14
N ILE A 231 21.28 -34.37 -6.06
CA ILE A 231 22.43 -33.53 -5.68
C ILE A 231 22.55 -32.30 -6.59
N ALA A 232 22.34 -32.47 -7.89
CA ALA A 232 22.33 -31.36 -8.84
C ALA A 232 21.18 -30.38 -8.57
N HIS A 233 19.93 -30.87 -8.47
CA HIS A 233 18.76 -30.02 -8.26
C HIS A 233 18.85 -29.22 -6.95
N ARG A 234 19.28 -29.84 -5.85
CA ARG A 234 19.53 -29.16 -4.56
C ARG A 234 20.68 -28.15 -4.66
N ALA A 235 21.76 -28.45 -5.38
CA ALA A 235 22.86 -27.50 -5.60
C ALA A 235 22.47 -26.28 -6.44
N MET A 236 21.54 -26.42 -7.37
CA MET A 236 21.08 -25.36 -8.29
C MET A 236 19.90 -24.53 -7.75
N ALA A 237 19.29 -24.94 -6.64
CA ALA A 237 18.06 -24.35 -6.11
C ALA A 237 18.15 -22.84 -5.81
N ASP A 238 19.31 -22.33 -5.35
CA ASP A 238 19.54 -20.89 -5.10
C ASP A 238 19.37 -20.04 -6.37
N TYR A 239 20.02 -20.47 -7.46
CA TYR A 239 19.92 -19.78 -8.75
C TYR A 239 18.49 -19.85 -9.31
N MET A 240 17.82 -20.99 -9.15
CA MET A 240 16.42 -21.16 -9.55
C MET A 240 15.51 -20.25 -8.74
N TYR A 241 15.56 -20.27 -7.39
CA TYR A 241 14.80 -19.38 -6.53
C TYR A 241 14.96 -17.90 -6.93
N ARG A 242 16.22 -17.44 -7.08
CA ARG A 242 16.52 -16.04 -7.41
C ARG A 242 16.03 -15.63 -8.80
N MET A 243 16.14 -16.51 -9.80
CA MET A 243 15.63 -16.26 -11.16
C MET A 243 14.10 -16.27 -11.23
N GLU A 244 13.45 -17.22 -10.56
CA GLU A 244 11.99 -17.32 -10.50
C GLU A 244 11.38 -16.15 -9.72
N SER A 245 12.01 -15.72 -8.62
CA SER A 245 11.62 -14.49 -7.92
C SER A 245 11.75 -13.27 -8.83
N ALA A 246 12.86 -13.10 -9.55
CA ALA A 246 13.03 -11.99 -10.48
C ALA A 246 11.97 -11.99 -11.60
N LEU A 247 11.74 -13.13 -12.26
CA LEU A 247 10.73 -13.31 -13.31
C LEU A 247 9.30 -13.03 -12.81
N GLY A 248 8.94 -13.56 -11.65
CA GLY A 248 7.61 -13.35 -11.07
C GLY A 248 7.35 -11.89 -10.71
N MET A 249 8.40 -11.15 -10.37
CA MET A 249 8.31 -9.75 -9.97
C MET A 249 8.31 -8.81 -11.19
N MET A 250 9.12 -9.10 -12.23
CA MET A 250 8.96 -8.49 -13.56
C MET A 250 7.54 -8.68 -14.12
N ALA A 251 6.96 -9.87 -13.92
CA ALA A 251 5.58 -10.15 -14.32
C ALA A 251 4.55 -9.34 -13.52
N LYS A 252 4.73 -9.15 -12.20
CA LYS A 252 3.86 -8.27 -11.37
C LYS A 252 3.90 -6.81 -11.87
N LEU A 253 5.09 -6.25 -12.12
CA LEU A 253 5.25 -4.89 -12.69
C LEU A 253 4.70 -4.74 -14.12
N SER A 254 4.58 -5.85 -14.85
CA SER A 254 3.99 -5.88 -16.19
C SER A 254 2.47 -6.15 -16.17
N GLY A 255 1.83 -6.08 -15.00
CA GLY A 255 0.40 -6.36 -14.80
C GLY A 255 0.02 -7.84 -14.88
N ASN A 256 0.96 -8.74 -15.20
CA ASN A 256 0.70 -10.15 -15.45
C ASN A 256 0.71 -10.98 -14.16
N LEU A 257 -0.27 -10.71 -13.29
CA LEU A 257 -0.46 -11.39 -12.02
C LEU A 257 -0.55 -12.93 -12.13
N PRO A 258 -1.15 -13.52 -13.18
CA PRO A 258 -1.12 -14.98 -13.38
C PRO A 258 0.29 -15.56 -13.54
N GLN A 259 1.16 -14.92 -14.33
CA GLN A 259 2.55 -15.38 -14.47
C GLN A 259 3.39 -15.04 -13.24
N ALA A 260 3.15 -13.89 -12.59
CA ALA A 260 3.75 -13.56 -11.30
C ALA A 260 3.54 -14.67 -10.27
N ARG A 261 2.29 -15.13 -10.14
CA ARG A 261 1.89 -16.25 -9.27
C ARG A 261 2.56 -17.58 -9.67
N ASN A 262 2.68 -17.87 -10.96
CA ASN A 262 3.33 -19.10 -11.44
C ASN A 262 4.82 -19.14 -11.08
N HIS A 263 5.55 -18.06 -11.39
CA HIS A 263 6.97 -17.93 -11.07
C HIS A 263 7.22 -17.89 -9.56
N LEU A 264 6.47 -17.11 -8.78
CA LEU A 264 6.63 -17.08 -7.32
C LEU A 264 6.27 -18.43 -6.66
N SER A 265 5.42 -19.26 -7.28
CA SER A 265 5.18 -20.64 -6.84
C SER A 265 6.38 -21.55 -7.11
N ARG A 266 7.06 -21.39 -8.26
CA ARG A 266 8.33 -22.07 -8.60
C ARG A 266 9.48 -21.60 -7.70
N ALA A 267 9.50 -20.32 -7.34
CA ALA A 267 10.43 -19.74 -6.38
C ALA A 267 10.23 -20.34 -4.98
N LEU A 268 8.99 -20.39 -4.47
CA LEU A 268 8.68 -21.01 -3.17
C LEU A 268 9.07 -22.50 -3.13
N PHE A 269 8.79 -23.25 -4.20
CA PHE A 269 9.22 -24.65 -4.30
C PHE A 269 10.75 -24.79 -4.28
N SER A 270 11.47 -23.91 -4.99
CA SER A 270 12.94 -23.87 -4.98
C SER A 270 13.48 -23.48 -3.60
N ALA A 271 12.83 -22.56 -2.88
CA ALA A 271 13.26 -22.12 -1.55
C ALA A 271 13.31 -23.27 -0.52
N THR A 272 12.34 -24.20 -0.57
CA THR A 272 12.32 -25.38 0.33
C THR A 272 13.48 -26.37 0.12
N LEU A 273 14.32 -26.16 -0.91
CA LEU A 273 15.52 -26.96 -1.19
C LEU A 273 16.83 -26.26 -0.75
N ILE A 274 16.77 -25.02 -0.26
CA ILE A 274 17.94 -24.20 0.10
C ILE A 274 18.21 -24.18 1.62
N ASP A 275 17.20 -24.52 2.44
CA ASP A 275 17.15 -24.26 3.90
C ASP A 275 17.15 -22.75 4.27
N ASP A 276 16.95 -21.86 3.28
CA ASP A 276 16.73 -20.44 3.53
C ASP A 276 15.25 -20.16 3.87
N ASN A 277 14.96 -20.24 5.16
CA ASN A 277 13.68 -19.90 5.75
C ASN A 277 13.23 -18.45 5.41
N LYS A 278 14.16 -17.51 5.13
CA LYS A 278 13.81 -16.14 4.71
C LYS A 278 13.39 -16.09 3.24
N ALA A 279 13.99 -16.91 2.37
CA ALA A 279 13.54 -17.07 0.99
C ALA A 279 12.10 -17.59 0.93
N GLU A 280 11.78 -18.61 1.73
CA GLU A 280 10.43 -19.16 1.87
C GLU A 280 9.43 -18.10 2.36
N ILE A 281 9.77 -17.36 3.43
CA ILE A 281 8.92 -16.31 4.00
C ILE A 281 8.62 -15.20 2.97
N ARG A 282 9.63 -14.71 2.24
CA ARG A 282 9.44 -13.71 1.17
C ARG A 282 8.55 -14.23 0.04
N ALA A 283 8.76 -15.47 -0.40
CA ALA A 283 7.93 -16.06 -1.45
C ALA A 283 6.47 -16.29 -1.00
N MET A 284 6.25 -16.70 0.25
CA MET A 284 4.91 -16.78 0.84
C MET A 284 4.23 -15.41 0.99
N HIS A 285 4.99 -14.37 1.35
CA HIS A 285 4.49 -12.99 1.43
C HIS A 285 3.96 -12.49 0.08
N GLN A 286 4.79 -12.52 -0.97
CA GLN A 286 4.38 -12.05 -2.29
C GLN A 286 3.26 -12.91 -2.92
N LEU A 287 3.23 -14.22 -2.68
CA LEU A 287 2.09 -15.07 -3.07
C LEU A 287 0.81 -14.74 -2.27
N GLY A 288 0.93 -14.29 -1.02
CA GLY A 288 -0.19 -13.87 -0.18
C GLY A 288 -0.79 -12.55 -0.67
N LEU A 289 0.05 -11.59 -1.05
CA LEU A 289 -0.34 -10.33 -1.68
C LEU A 289 -1.09 -10.59 -3.01
N LEU A 290 -0.55 -11.45 -3.88
CA LEU A 290 -1.24 -11.87 -5.12
C LEU A 290 -2.55 -12.66 -4.85
N ALA A 291 -2.73 -13.25 -3.67
CA ALA A 291 -4.00 -13.85 -3.28
C ALA A 291 -5.01 -12.79 -2.79
N LEU A 292 -4.58 -11.71 -2.13
CA LEU A 292 -5.45 -10.56 -1.79
C LEU A 292 -5.92 -9.80 -3.05
N SER A 293 -5.04 -9.59 -4.03
CA SER A 293 -5.39 -8.94 -5.30
C SER A 293 -6.37 -9.78 -6.14
N ALA A 294 -6.28 -11.10 -6.04
CA ALA A 294 -7.21 -12.06 -6.63
C ALA A 294 -8.45 -12.37 -5.76
N ALA A 295 -8.69 -11.63 -4.66
CA ALA A 295 -9.79 -11.82 -3.72
C ALA A 295 -9.91 -13.26 -3.15
N SER A 296 -8.78 -13.97 -3.05
CA SER A 296 -8.69 -15.36 -2.58
C SER A 296 -8.30 -15.40 -1.10
N TRP A 297 -9.17 -14.88 -0.24
CA TRP A 297 -8.91 -14.67 1.18
C TRP A 297 -8.42 -15.91 1.95
N PRO A 298 -8.98 -17.13 1.74
CA PRO A 298 -8.47 -18.34 2.39
C PRO A 298 -7.04 -18.69 1.99
N ARG A 299 -6.67 -18.39 0.74
CA ARG A 299 -5.32 -18.64 0.23
C ARG A 299 -4.33 -17.61 0.77
N ALA A 300 -4.72 -16.34 0.83
CA ALA A 300 -3.95 -15.28 1.45
C ALA A 300 -3.67 -15.60 2.93
N ALA A 301 -4.73 -15.91 3.71
CA ALA A 301 -4.62 -16.29 5.11
C ALA A 301 -3.68 -17.51 5.31
N SER A 302 -3.86 -18.57 4.52
CA SER A 302 -3.04 -19.78 4.58
C SER A 302 -1.54 -19.51 4.33
N LEU A 303 -1.21 -18.58 3.44
CA LEU A 303 0.17 -18.19 3.12
C LEU A 303 0.76 -17.33 4.24
N PHE A 304 0.08 -16.27 4.65
CA PHE A 304 0.55 -15.38 5.72
C PHE A 304 0.68 -16.10 7.07
N GLU A 305 -0.25 -16.99 7.43
CA GLU A 305 -0.13 -17.83 8.64
C GLU A 305 1.06 -18.80 8.57
N THR A 306 1.50 -19.19 7.38
CA THR A 306 2.68 -20.07 7.23
C THR A 306 3.97 -19.26 7.27
N ALA A 307 3.98 -18.05 6.70
CA ALA A 307 5.06 -17.07 6.89
C ALA A 307 5.23 -16.70 8.37
N ASP A 308 4.14 -16.42 9.09
CA ASP A 308 4.13 -16.15 10.54
C ASP A 308 4.74 -17.30 11.35
N ARG A 309 4.27 -18.55 11.12
CA ARG A 309 4.81 -19.74 11.79
C ARG A 309 6.31 -19.93 11.51
N GLN A 310 6.80 -19.59 10.32
CA GLN A 310 8.22 -19.74 9.96
C GLN A 310 9.07 -18.60 10.55
N ALA A 311 8.56 -17.36 10.56
CA ALA A 311 9.15 -16.23 11.26
C ALA A 311 9.28 -16.50 12.77
N GLN A 312 8.23 -17.06 13.39
CA GLN A 312 8.24 -17.44 14.81
C GLN A 312 9.33 -18.45 15.16
N LYS A 313 9.54 -19.49 14.34
CA LYS A 313 10.61 -20.50 14.54
C LYS A 313 12.01 -19.91 14.42
N THR A 314 12.18 -18.92 13.55
CA THR A 314 13.49 -18.35 13.18
C THR A 314 13.86 -17.09 13.95
N GLY A 315 12.94 -16.56 14.77
CA GLY A 315 13.13 -15.28 15.46
C GLY A 315 13.02 -14.06 14.53
N GLY A 316 12.40 -14.22 13.36
CA GLY A 316 12.13 -13.13 12.42
C GLY A 316 10.88 -12.32 12.80
N ASN A 317 10.75 -11.13 12.22
CA ASN A 317 9.62 -10.25 12.47
C ASN A 317 8.31 -10.84 11.94
N ARG A 318 7.30 -10.92 12.82
CA ARG A 318 6.02 -11.59 12.56
C ARG A 318 4.89 -10.63 12.19
N LEU A 319 4.98 -9.38 12.66
CA LEU A 319 3.91 -8.36 12.61
C LEU A 319 3.20 -8.25 11.25
N PRO A 320 3.87 -8.06 10.10
CA PRO A 320 3.17 -7.88 8.83
C PRO A 320 2.40 -9.13 8.41
N TYR A 321 2.92 -10.34 8.68
CA TYR A 321 2.24 -11.59 8.36
C TYR A 321 1.03 -11.83 9.27
N MET A 322 1.11 -11.45 10.54
CA MET A 322 -0.01 -11.56 11.48
C MET A 322 -1.14 -10.58 11.14
N VAL A 323 -0.82 -9.34 10.75
CA VAL A 323 -1.81 -8.34 10.30
C VAL A 323 -2.42 -8.76 8.96
N ALA A 324 -1.61 -9.15 7.96
CA ALA A 324 -2.12 -9.61 6.68
C ALA A 324 -2.97 -10.90 6.79
N ALA A 325 -2.61 -11.82 7.70
CA ALA A 325 -3.45 -12.97 8.04
C ALA A 325 -4.76 -12.56 8.72
N ALA A 326 -4.74 -11.58 9.63
CA ALA A 326 -5.96 -11.07 10.26
C ALA A 326 -6.92 -10.44 9.24
N ILE A 327 -6.42 -9.55 8.38
CA ILE A 327 -7.18 -8.96 7.27
C ILE A 327 -7.79 -10.08 6.40
N SER A 328 -6.98 -11.05 5.98
CA SER A 328 -7.43 -12.18 5.15
C SER A 328 -8.51 -13.03 5.83
N ARG A 329 -8.44 -13.23 7.15
CA ARG A 329 -9.43 -14.00 7.93
C ARG A 329 -10.73 -13.22 8.14
N HIS A 330 -10.65 -11.91 8.34
CA HIS A 330 -11.79 -11.02 8.48
C HIS A 330 -12.60 -10.95 7.16
N LEU A 331 -11.93 -10.81 6.02
CA LEU A 331 -12.59 -10.79 4.69
C LEU A 331 -13.26 -12.11 4.30
N GLU A 332 -12.90 -13.23 4.95
CA GLU A 332 -13.58 -14.53 4.84
C GLU A 332 -14.72 -14.69 5.87
N GLY A 333 -14.88 -13.74 6.80
CA GLY A 333 -15.86 -13.80 7.90
C GLY A 333 -15.42 -14.58 9.14
N GLU A 334 -14.14 -14.97 9.23
CA GLU A 334 -13.59 -15.77 10.34
C GLU A 334 -13.11 -14.90 11.53
N GLU A 335 -13.99 -14.03 12.02
CA GLU A 335 -13.70 -12.96 13.00
C GLU A 335 -12.91 -13.42 14.24
N ASN A 336 -13.25 -14.59 14.80
CA ASN A 336 -12.56 -15.12 15.98
C ASN A 336 -11.07 -15.44 15.71
N ILE A 337 -10.73 -15.80 14.47
CA ILE A 337 -9.34 -16.08 14.04
C ILE A 337 -8.63 -14.75 13.74
N ALA A 338 -9.30 -13.83 13.05
CA ALA A 338 -8.79 -12.49 12.79
C ALA A 338 -8.44 -11.73 14.09
N GLN A 339 -9.35 -11.72 15.05
CA GLN A 339 -9.14 -11.11 16.36
C GLN A 339 -8.03 -11.79 17.17
N SER A 340 -7.82 -13.10 17.01
CA SER A 340 -6.73 -13.85 17.65
C SER A 340 -5.36 -13.43 17.10
N HIS A 341 -5.26 -13.25 15.78
CA HIS A 341 -4.07 -12.72 15.11
C HIS A 341 -3.77 -11.27 15.57
N ILE A 342 -4.76 -10.36 15.55
CA ILE A 342 -4.56 -8.98 16.05
C ILE A 342 -4.19 -8.93 17.52
N SER A 343 -4.85 -9.72 18.38
CA SER A 343 -4.53 -9.76 19.82
C SER A 343 -3.09 -10.21 20.08
N SER A 344 -2.54 -11.04 19.19
CA SER A 344 -1.16 -11.51 19.26
C SER A 344 -0.18 -10.51 18.63
N ALA A 345 -0.58 -9.81 17.55
CA ALA A 345 0.21 -8.77 16.88
C ALA A 345 0.36 -7.51 17.75
N LYS A 346 -0.69 -7.13 18.49
CA LYS A 346 -0.71 -6.06 19.49
C LYS A 346 0.47 -6.15 20.47
N LEU A 347 0.82 -7.35 20.92
CA LEU A 347 1.93 -7.57 21.85
C LEU A 347 3.29 -7.20 21.22
N ILE A 348 3.44 -7.34 19.91
CA ILE A 348 4.65 -6.92 19.18
C ILE A 348 4.70 -5.39 19.09
N VAL A 349 3.59 -4.76 18.69
CA VAL A 349 3.46 -3.29 18.61
C VAL A 349 3.71 -2.63 19.97
N GLN A 350 3.14 -3.18 21.05
CA GLN A 350 3.35 -2.67 22.41
C GLN A 350 4.80 -2.83 22.91
N ASN A 351 5.56 -3.79 22.40
CA ASN A 351 6.98 -3.96 22.75
C ASN A 351 7.89 -2.98 21.99
N ASN A 352 7.59 -2.67 20.72
CA ASN A 352 8.37 -1.74 19.91
C ASN A 352 7.51 -0.97 18.89
N LYS A 353 6.84 0.10 19.35
CA LYS A 353 6.04 0.97 18.46
C LYS A 353 6.86 1.58 17.34
N SER A 354 8.15 1.85 17.55
CA SER A 354 8.99 2.50 16.55
C SER A 354 9.25 1.60 15.33
N GLU A 355 9.59 0.33 15.56
CA GLU A 355 9.75 -0.69 14.50
C GLU A 355 8.39 -1.11 13.89
N ALA A 356 7.30 -1.02 14.65
CA ALA A 356 5.96 -1.25 14.12
C ALA A 356 5.58 -0.24 13.03
N VAL A 357 6.01 1.03 13.13
CA VAL A 357 5.81 2.03 12.06
C VAL A 357 6.39 1.54 10.74
N ASP A 358 7.63 1.05 10.73
CA ASP A 358 8.29 0.59 9.50
C ASP A 358 7.58 -0.63 8.91
N LEU A 359 7.33 -1.66 9.73
CA LEU A 359 6.71 -2.91 9.29
C LEU A 359 5.27 -2.74 8.80
N LEU A 360 4.51 -1.82 9.39
CA LEU A 360 3.15 -1.47 8.93
C LEU A 360 3.19 -0.55 7.70
N SER A 361 4.13 0.39 7.61
CA SER A 361 4.33 1.21 6.40
C SER A 361 4.68 0.33 5.18
N GLU A 362 5.57 -0.65 5.35
CA GLU A 362 5.93 -1.59 4.29
C GLU A 362 4.74 -2.46 3.86
N LEU A 363 3.90 -2.91 4.81
CA LEU A 363 2.67 -3.65 4.50
C LEU A 363 1.64 -2.77 3.77
N GLY A 364 1.42 -1.52 4.21
CA GLY A 364 0.50 -0.59 3.56
C GLY A 364 0.91 -0.26 2.12
N ASN A 365 2.20 -0.02 1.89
CA ASN A 365 2.75 0.16 0.54
C ASN A 365 2.59 -1.12 -0.30
N SER A 366 2.85 -2.30 0.28
CA SER A 366 2.63 -3.60 -0.36
C SER A 366 1.16 -3.82 -0.78
N LEU A 367 0.20 -3.23 -0.05
CA LEU A 367 -1.24 -3.28 -0.36
C LEU A 367 -1.62 -2.29 -1.47
N LEU A 368 -0.99 -1.10 -1.53
CA LEU A 368 -1.14 -0.20 -2.68
C LEU A 368 -0.61 -0.82 -3.98
N ALA A 369 0.58 -1.43 -3.93
CA ALA A 369 1.25 -2.08 -5.05
C ALA A 369 0.50 -3.30 -5.66
N ILE A 370 -0.63 -3.69 -5.07
CA ILE A 370 -1.52 -4.75 -5.57
C ILE A 370 -2.97 -4.29 -5.78
N ASP A 371 -3.19 -2.98 -5.86
CA ASP A 371 -4.51 -2.36 -6.06
C ASP A 371 -5.50 -2.71 -4.92
N ARG A 372 -5.06 -2.52 -3.68
CA ARG A 372 -5.89 -2.60 -2.45
C ARG A 372 -5.77 -1.33 -1.58
N PRO A 373 -6.04 -0.14 -2.13
CA PRO A 373 -5.95 1.11 -1.38
C PRO A 373 -6.84 1.15 -0.14
N GLY A 374 -8.05 0.58 -0.18
CA GLY A 374 -8.91 0.52 1.01
C GLY A 374 -8.31 -0.32 2.15
N LEU A 375 -7.53 -1.38 1.86
CA LEU A 375 -6.81 -2.14 2.88
C LEU A 375 -5.55 -1.39 3.35
N ALA A 376 -4.90 -0.65 2.46
CA ALA A 376 -3.69 0.12 2.77
C ALA A 376 -3.98 1.26 3.76
N ILE A 377 -5.09 2.00 3.59
CA ILE A 377 -5.50 3.10 4.48
C ILE A 377 -5.57 2.64 5.94
N GLU A 378 -6.26 1.54 6.21
CA GLU A 378 -6.45 1.03 7.57
C GLU A 378 -5.14 0.57 8.23
N VAL A 379 -4.15 0.12 7.43
CA VAL A 379 -2.81 -0.25 7.91
C VAL A 379 -1.93 0.99 8.13
N PHE A 380 -2.06 2.02 7.29
CA PHE A 380 -1.36 3.29 7.45
C PHE A 380 -1.89 4.12 8.63
N ASP A 381 -3.19 4.07 8.92
CA ASP A 381 -3.78 4.73 10.11
C ASP A 381 -3.15 4.17 11.40
N GLU A 382 -3.04 2.84 11.54
CA GLU A 382 -2.33 2.19 12.67
C GLU A 382 -0.82 2.51 12.70
N ALA A 383 -0.18 2.62 11.53
CA ALA A 383 1.22 3.05 11.44
C ALA A 383 1.40 4.51 11.89
N MET A 384 0.44 5.38 11.59
CA MET A 384 0.42 6.79 12.00
C MET A 384 0.22 6.95 13.50
N GLU A 385 -0.69 6.19 14.12
CA GLU A 385 -0.81 6.15 15.59
C GLU A 385 0.54 5.77 16.23
N CYS A 386 1.19 4.72 15.73
CA CYS A 386 2.49 4.27 16.21
C CYS A 386 3.60 5.31 15.99
N ALA A 387 3.55 6.09 14.91
CA ALA A 387 4.52 7.13 14.59
C ALA A 387 4.41 8.34 15.54
N ILE A 388 3.18 8.76 15.86
CA ILE A 388 2.91 9.83 16.82
C ILE A 388 3.38 9.43 18.22
N GLU A 389 2.98 8.26 18.71
CA GLU A 389 3.38 7.78 20.04
C GLU A 389 4.88 7.43 20.17
N SER A 390 5.62 7.38 19.05
CA SER A 390 7.08 7.23 19.05
C SER A 390 7.84 8.51 18.63
N GLY A 391 7.14 9.62 18.37
CA GLY A 391 7.75 10.91 18.03
C GLY A 391 8.53 10.90 16.71
N GLN A 392 8.02 10.21 15.69
CA GLN A 392 8.69 10.02 14.41
C GLN A 392 8.15 10.96 13.31
N ASP A 393 8.32 12.27 13.48
CA ASP A 393 7.77 13.33 12.60
C ASP A 393 7.97 13.04 11.10
N GLY A 394 9.20 12.70 10.69
CA GLY A 394 9.53 12.38 9.29
C GLY A 394 8.88 11.10 8.74
N LYS A 395 8.41 10.20 9.61
CA LYS A 395 7.56 9.06 9.22
C LYS A 395 6.09 9.46 9.16
N MET A 396 5.62 10.35 10.03
CA MET A 396 4.26 10.89 9.96
C MET A 396 4.02 11.61 8.63
N ASP A 397 4.95 12.46 8.20
CA ASP A 397 4.79 13.20 6.94
C ASP A 397 4.87 12.26 5.72
N ALA A 398 5.72 11.23 5.74
CA ALA A 398 5.73 10.19 4.69
C ALA A 398 4.43 9.36 4.66
N LEU A 399 3.90 8.97 5.82
CA LEU A 399 2.61 8.29 5.95
C LEU A 399 1.45 9.19 5.51
N ALA A 400 1.55 10.51 5.69
CA ALA A 400 0.56 11.47 5.21
C ALA A 400 0.50 11.50 3.67
N GLU A 401 1.65 11.40 2.97
CA GLU A 401 1.68 11.23 1.51
C GLU A 401 1.06 9.88 1.08
N SER A 402 1.44 8.77 1.73
CA SER A 402 0.89 7.43 1.42
C SER A 402 -0.62 7.33 1.67
N LEU A 403 -1.15 7.92 2.74
CA LEU A 403 -2.58 7.98 3.03
C LEU A 403 -3.34 8.81 2.00
N VAL A 404 -2.77 9.93 1.58
CA VAL A 404 -3.30 10.79 0.52
C VAL A 404 -3.35 10.07 -0.83
N LEU A 405 -2.28 9.34 -1.18
CA LEU A 405 -2.19 8.49 -2.37
C LEU A 405 -3.27 7.41 -2.34
N ALA A 406 -3.43 6.72 -1.21
CA ALA A 406 -4.44 5.68 -1.03
C ALA A 406 -5.88 6.22 -1.13
N ASN A 407 -6.17 7.37 -0.49
CA ASN A 407 -7.48 8.04 -0.59
C ASN A 407 -7.80 8.56 -2.01
N SER A 408 -6.78 8.74 -2.86
CA SER A 408 -6.97 9.06 -4.28
C SER A 408 -7.17 7.84 -5.18
N ALA A 409 -6.79 6.65 -4.71
CA ALA A 409 -6.89 5.38 -5.45
C ALA A 409 -8.13 4.56 -5.11
N ILE A 410 -8.71 4.73 -3.91
CA ILE A 410 -9.92 4.03 -3.49
C ILE A 410 -11.11 4.36 -4.41
N ASN A 411 -11.85 3.33 -4.82
CA ASN A 411 -13.11 3.47 -5.55
C ASN A 411 -14.34 3.32 -4.63
N ASN A 412 -15.51 3.72 -5.13
CA ASN A 412 -16.77 3.64 -4.38
C ASN A 412 -17.23 2.20 -4.06
N GLU A 413 -16.63 1.18 -4.69
CA GLU A 413 -16.98 -0.23 -4.48
C GLU A 413 -16.18 -0.83 -3.31
N GLU A 414 -14.87 -0.62 -3.27
CA GLU A 414 -14.00 -1.00 -2.13
C GLU A 414 -14.45 -0.35 -0.83
N GLN A 415 -14.92 0.90 -0.88
CA GLN A 415 -15.37 1.63 0.31
C GLN A 415 -16.60 0.98 1.00
N ALA A 416 -17.31 0.07 0.32
CA ALA A 416 -18.37 -0.75 0.89
C ALA A 416 -17.93 -2.19 1.22
N GLN A 417 -16.75 -2.63 0.77
CA GLN A 417 -16.32 -4.03 0.84
C GLN A 417 -15.69 -4.44 2.19
N PHE A 418 -15.24 -3.46 2.99
CA PHE A 418 -14.42 -3.69 4.19
C PHE A 418 -15.15 -3.31 5.50
N GLU A 419 -16.46 -3.60 5.60
CA GLU A 419 -17.23 -3.36 6.83
C GLU A 419 -16.66 -4.14 8.02
N GLY A 420 -16.34 -3.43 9.11
CA GLY A 420 -15.76 -4.01 10.33
C GLY A 420 -14.23 -4.02 10.37
N LEU A 421 -13.54 -3.88 9.23
CA LEU A 421 -12.08 -4.00 9.16
C LEU A 421 -11.37 -2.96 10.04
N ARG A 422 -11.87 -1.72 10.06
CA ARG A 422 -11.39 -0.67 10.97
C ARG A 422 -11.60 -1.04 12.43
N GLU A 423 -12.78 -1.53 12.80
CA GLU A 423 -13.07 -1.92 14.19
C GLU A 423 -12.23 -3.12 14.66
N LEU A 424 -11.72 -3.96 13.73
CA LEU A 424 -10.73 -4.99 14.00
C LEU A 424 -9.32 -4.40 14.18
N LEU A 425 -8.85 -3.59 13.22
CA LEU A 425 -7.50 -3.02 13.21
C LEU A 425 -7.28 -1.99 14.34
N ASP A 426 -8.31 -1.24 14.74
CA ASP A 426 -8.42 -0.40 15.97
C ASP A 426 -7.97 -1.12 17.28
N ASN A 427 -7.77 -2.45 17.26
CA ASN A 427 -7.27 -3.26 18.37
C ASN A 427 -5.80 -3.67 18.23
N LEU A 428 -5.08 -3.24 17.21
CA LEU A 428 -3.66 -3.53 17.01
C LEU A 428 -2.85 -2.61 17.95
N ASN A 429 -2.98 -1.30 17.84
CA ASN A 429 -2.48 -0.33 18.82
C ASN A 429 -3.49 -0.03 19.95
N GLN A 430 -3.11 0.84 20.88
CA GLN A 430 -4.00 1.55 21.82
C GLN A 430 -3.43 2.96 22.01
N LEU A 431 -3.88 3.91 21.19
CA LEU A 431 -3.44 5.30 21.22
C LEU A 431 -3.55 5.91 22.63
N HIS A 432 -2.44 6.45 23.14
CA HIS A 432 -2.44 7.17 24.40
C HIS A 432 -3.32 8.44 24.32
N VAL A 433 -4.03 8.76 25.40
CA VAL A 433 -5.01 9.87 25.44
C VAL A 433 -4.38 11.20 25.00
N ASP A 434 -3.15 11.47 25.42
CA ASP A 434 -2.43 12.70 25.11
C ASP A 434 -2.05 12.83 23.61
N SER A 435 -2.04 11.72 22.87
CA SER A 435 -1.73 11.66 21.42
C SER A 435 -2.98 11.67 20.53
N VAL A 436 -4.18 11.60 21.11
CA VAL A 436 -5.45 11.58 20.37
C VAL A 436 -5.68 12.88 19.60
N ASP A 437 -5.52 14.04 20.25
CA ASP A 437 -5.72 15.35 19.62
C ASP A 437 -4.72 15.60 18.46
N GLU A 438 -3.51 15.04 18.55
CA GLU A 438 -2.47 15.14 17.52
C GLU A 438 -2.77 14.25 16.31
N PHE A 439 -3.14 12.99 16.55
CA PHE A 439 -3.60 12.07 15.49
C PHE A 439 -4.85 12.60 14.79
N GLU A 440 -5.84 13.07 15.54
CA GLU A 440 -7.04 13.69 14.97
C GLU A 440 -6.70 14.94 14.14
N THR A 441 -5.72 15.73 14.56
CA THR A 441 -5.25 16.89 13.78
C THR A 441 -4.56 16.45 12.49
N LYS A 442 -3.61 15.52 12.53
CA LYS A 442 -2.92 15.00 11.33
C LYS A 442 -3.88 14.32 10.35
N ILE A 443 -4.83 13.52 10.84
CA ILE A 443 -5.86 12.87 10.02
C ILE A 443 -6.86 13.90 9.43
N LEU A 444 -7.15 14.99 10.15
CA LEU A 444 -7.91 16.11 9.58
C LEU A 444 -7.10 16.90 8.54
N GLU A 445 -5.79 17.11 8.73
CA GLU A 445 -4.92 17.74 7.73
C GLU A 445 -4.80 16.86 6.47
N ILE A 446 -4.69 15.55 6.63
CA ILE A 446 -4.71 14.54 5.55
C ILE A 446 -6.09 14.50 4.88
N GLY A 447 -7.19 14.59 5.64
CA GLY A 447 -8.54 14.69 5.10
C GLY A 447 -8.79 15.99 4.33
N GLU A 448 -8.29 17.12 4.83
CA GLU A 448 -8.27 18.41 4.14
C GLU A 448 -7.30 18.42 2.95
N ARG A 449 -6.23 17.62 2.97
CA ARG A 449 -5.36 17.27 1.85
C ARG A 449 -5.84 16.02 1.11
N SER A 450 -7.06 15.61 1.40
CA SER A 450 -8.02 14.97 0.53
C SER A 450 -9.23 15.90 0.29
N GLU A 451 -9.13 17.23 0.48
CA GLU A 451 -10.15 18.23 0.12
C GLU A 451 -9.78 19.53 -0.72
N LYS A 452 -8.69 19.56 -1.52
CA LYS A 452 -8.37 20.58 -2.57
C LYS A 452 -8.09 20.17 -4.05
N LEU A 453 -7.26 19.17 -4.35
CA LEU A 453 -7.08 18.58 -5.69
C LEU A 453 -8.35 17.89 -6.23
N SER A 454 -8.71 16.63 -5.94
CA SER A 454 -9.75 15.79 -6.60
C SER A 454 -11.16 16.38 -6.90
N LYS A 455 -11.47 17.62 -6.50
CA LYS A 455 -12.28 18.54 -7.34
C LYS A 455 -11.84 18.41 -8.82
N PRO A 456 -12.73 18.48 -9.82
CA PRO A 456 -12.31 18.54 -11.23
C PRO A 456 -11.25 19.62 -11.52
N ILE A 457 -10.40 19.40 -12.53
CA ILE A 457 -9.44 20.42 -12.97
C ILE A 457 -10.18 21.49 -13.80
N ASP A 458 -10.10 22.76 -13.37
CA ASP A 458 -10.75 23.89 -14.07
C ASP A 458 -10.18 24.17 -15.48
N LYS A 459 -8.95 23.70 -15.75
CA LYS A 459 -8.24 23.90 -17.03
C LYS A 459 -8.56 22.79 -18.03
N THR A 460 -9.61 22.96 -18.83
CA THR A 460 -9.84 22.15 -20.04
C THR A 460 -9.07 22.70 -21.24
N TRP A 461 -8.46 21.83 -22.05
CA TRP A 461 -7.69 22.16 -23.25
C TRP A 461 -8.30 21.49 -24.48
N GLU A 462 -9.03 22.28 -25.26
CA GLU A 462 -9.61 21.85 -26.55
C GLU A 462 -8.53 21.67 -27.63
N GLU A 463 -7.39 22.37 -27.51
CA GLU A 463 -6.25 22.31 -28.41
C GLU A 463 -5.06 21.52 -27.84
N TRP A 464 -4.33 20.85 -28.73
CA TRP A 464 -3.15 20.04 -28.41
C TRP A 464 -2.01 20.91 -27.85
N GLN A 465 -1.61 20.67 -26.60
CA GLN A 465 -0.54 21.41 -25.92
C GLN A 465 0.55 20.46 -25.39
N PRO A 466 1.80 20.91 -25.21
CA PRO A 466 2.89 20.04 -24.74
C PRO A 466 2.56 19.34 -23.41
N SER A 467 2.92 18.06 -23.29
CA SER A 467 2.77 17.27 -22.05
C SER A 467 3.37 17.99 -20.82
N SER A 468 4.53 18.61 -21.01
CA SER A 468 5.27 19.40 -20.01
C SER A 468 4.51 20.61 -19.42
N LYS A 469 3.37 20.99 -20.00
CA LYS A 469 2.47 22.02 -19.46
C LYS A 469 1.46 21.47 -18.45
N LEU A 470 1.19 20.16 -18.50
CA LEU A 470 0.29 19.45 -17.58
C LEU A 470 1.08 18.75 -16.47
N ILE A 471 2.22 18.17 -16.83
CA ILE A 471 3.11 17.42 -15.95
C ILE A 471 4.47 18.11 -16.03
N PRO A 472 4.88 18.92 -15.04
CA PRO A 472 6.18 19.58 -15.06
C PRO A 472 7.34 18.58 -15.22
N THR A 473 8.42 18.97 -15.88
CA THR A 473 9.53 18.08 -16.27
C THR A 473 10.26 17.41 -15.10
N ASN A 474 10.03 17.86 -13.86
CA ASN A 474 10.67 17.36 -12.64
C ASN A 474 9.69 16.64 -11.69
N SER A 475 8.52 16.22 -12.17
CA SER A 475 7.45 15.67 -11.35
C SER A 475 6.66 14.62 -12.12
N GLN A 476 6.36 13.48 -11.48
CA GLN A 476 5.90 12.28 -12.17
C GLN A 476 4.42 11.94 -11.87
N LEU A 477 3.83 11.13 -12.74
CA LEU A 477 2.53 10.49 -12.54
C LEU A 477 2.76 9.05 -12.06
N ILE A 478 2.07 8.62 -11.02
CA ILE A 478 2.02 7.21 -10.59
C ILE A 478 0.73 6.57 -11.12
N VAL A 479 0.80 5.41 -11.76
CA VAL A 479 -0.36 4.59 -12.11
C VAL A 479 -0.98 4.05 -10.82
N LEU A 480 -2.27 4.30 -10.63
CA LEU A 480 -3.05 3.72 -9.56
C LEU A 480 -3.72 2.41 -10.02
N ARG A 481 -4.32 2.43 -11.21
CA ARG A 481 -5.09 1.31 -11.78
C ARG A 481 -5.12 1.40 -13.30
N VAL A 482 -5.20 0.27 -13.99
CA VAL A 482 -5.52 0.17 -15.42
C VAL A 482 -6.91 -0.44 -15.55
N HIS A 483 -7.77 0.16 -16.36
CA HIS A 483 -9.11 -0.35 -16.67
C HIS A 483 -9.25 -0.55 -18.17
N GLU A 484 -9.46 -1.79 -18.61
CA GLU A 484 -9.81 -2.16 -19.97
C GLU A 484 -11.35 -2.30 -20.09
N ASP A 485 -11.95 -1.83 -21.19
CA ASP A 485 -13.38 -1.98 -21.46
C ASP A 485 -13.70 -3.18 -22.40
N ASP A 486 -14.99 -3.49 -22.60
CA ASP A 486 -15.45 -4.58 -23.50
C ASP A 486 -14.98 -4.43 -24.97
N ASN A 487 -14.44 -3.27 -25.36
CA ASN A 487 -13.93 -2.96 -26.69
C ASN A 487 -12.39 -3.00 -26.77
N GLY A 488 -11.69 -3.31 -25.67
CA GLY A 488 -10.23 -3.28 -25.57
C GLY A 488 -9.64 -1.87 -25.42
N GLN A 489 -10.43 -0.88 -24.98
CA GLN A 489 -9.97 0.49 -24.77
C GLN A 489 -9.48 0.67 -23.35
N GLU A 490 -8.31 1.29 -23.18
CA GLU A 490 -7.63 1.41 -21.89
C GLU A 490 -7.78 2.80 -21.30
N LEU A 491 -8.22 2.84 -20.04
CA LEU A 491 -8.17 4.01 -19.16
C LEU A 491 -7.14 3.74 -18.08
N ILE A 492 -6.07 4.54 -18.05
CA ILE A 492 -5.04 4.47 -17.00
C ILE A 492 -5.36 5.54 -15.95
N ILE A 493 -5.83 5.09 -14.79
CA ILE A 493 -6.02 5.93 -13.61
C ILE A 493 -4.63 6.20 -13.05
N SER A 494 -4.24 7.47 -12.99
CA SER A 494 -2.89 7.91 -12.63
C SER A 494 -2.93 9.16 -11.75
N HIS A 495 -1.82 9.51 -11.11
CA HIS A 495 -1.84 10.43 -9.97
C HIS A 495 -0.55 11.24 -9.84
N HIS A 496 -0.64 12.57 -9.90
CA HIS A 496 0.52 13.49 -9.92
C HIS A 496 0.55 14.39 -8.69
N ALA A 497 1.74 14.62 -8.10
CA ALA A 497 1.95 15.28 -6.80
C ALA A 497 1.11 16.55 -6.52
N GLU A 498 0.96 17.45 -7.49
CA GLU A 498 0.17 18.69 -7.31
C GLU A 498 -1.22 18.62 -7.95
N PHE A 499 -1.54 17.55 -8.67
CA PHE A 499 -2.75 17.45 -9.48
C PHE A 499 -3.67 16.26 -9.15
N GLY A 500 -3.29 15.33 -8.27
CA GLY A 500 -4.16 14.22 -7.87
C GLY A 500 -4.52 13.29 -9.03
N ALA A 501 -5.65 12.58 -8.91
CA ALA A 501 -6.07 11.56 -9.87
C ALA A 501 -6.49 12.12 -11.25
N ILE A 502 -5.92 11.59 -12.34
CA ILE A 502 -6.29 11.88 -13.73
C ILE A 502 -6.35 10.56 -14.53
N GLY A 503 -7.29 10.48 -15.47
CA GLY A 503 -7.41 9.32 -16.36
C GLY A 503 -6.72 9.60 -17.69
N LEU A 504 -5.68 8.85 -18.05
CA LEU A 504 -5.12 8.86 -19.41
C LEU A 504 -5.95 7.92 -20.29
N TRP A 505 -6.44 8.41 -21.43
CA TRP A 505 -7.33 7.67 -22.33
C TRP A 505 -6.60 7.17 -23.58
N LEU A 506 -6.59 5.85 -23.76
CA LEU A 506 -5.80 5.14 -24.77
C LEU A 506 -6.72 4.21 -25.60
N PRO A 507 -7.40 4.75 -26.62
CA PRO A 507 -8.47 4.04 -27.34
C PRO A 507 -8.00 2.93 -28.29
N GLU A 508 -6.69 2.75 -28.47
CA GLU A 508 -6.08 1.64 -29.22
C GLU A 508 -5.62 0.49 -28.29
N GLY A 509 -5.57 0.72 -26.98
CA GLY A 509 -5.16 -0.25 -25.96
C GLY A 509 -3.73 -0.80 -26.13
N GLY A 510 -3.49 -1.97 -25.52
CA GLY A 510 -2.25 -2.74 -25.65
C GLY A 510 -1.11 -2.33 -24.72
N VAL A 511 -1.36 -1.50 -23.71
CA VAL A 511 -0.32 -0.96 -22.82
C VAL A 511 -0.03 -1.88 -21.64
N LYS A 512 1.24 -2.29 -21.52
CA LYS A 512 1.76 -3.02 -20.36
C LYS A 512 2.08 -2.07 -19.19
N ALA A 513 1.04 -1.61 -18.51
CA ALA A 513 1.14 -0.83 -17.27
C ALA A 513 0.58 -1.61 -16.07
N ALA A 514 1.03 -1.26 -14.87
CA ALA A 514 0.57 -1.81 -13.59
C ALA A 514 0.46 -0.72 -12.52
N PRO A 515 -0.32 -0.94 -11.44
CA PRO A 515 -0.25 -0.11 -10.23
C PRO A 515 1.19 0.09 -9.74
N GLY A 516 1.51 1.30 -9.32
CA GLY A 516 2.87 1.71 -8.94
C GLY A 516 3.74 2.23 -10.09
N ASN A 517 3.41 1.95 -11.36
CA ASN A 517 4.26 2.37 -12.48
C ASN A 517 4.28 3.89 -12.64
N LEU A 518 5.46 4.47 -12.84
CA LEU A 518 5.63 5.89 -13.14
C LEU A 518 5.38 6.13 -14.63
N ILE A 519 4.77 7.26 -14.97
CA ILE A 519 4.43 7.63 -16.36
C ILE A 519 5.22 8.86 -16.79
N ASP A 520 6.00 8.70 -17.85
CA ASP A 520 6.61 9.81 -18.60
C ASP A 520 5.94 9.94 -19.98
N ILE A 521 5.82 11.16 -20.50
CA ILE A 521 5.15 11.50 -21.76
C ILE A 521 6.11 12.35 -22.61
N LYS A 522 7.10 11.65 -23.17
CA LYS A 522 8.28 12.22 -23.86
C LYS A 522 7.87 12.88 -25.19
N ASP A 523 8.21 14.16 -25.39
CA ASP A 523 7.99 14.91 -26.65
C ASP A 523 6.61 14.72 -27.32
N SER A 524 5.54 14.66 -26.52
CA SER A 524 4.17 14.47 -26.98
C SER A 524 3.26 15.66 -26.60
N ARG A 525 2.05 15.68 -27.16
CA ARG A 525 1.01 16.67 -26.84
C ARG A 525 -0.19 16.00 -26.19
N VAL A 526 -0.87 16.75 -25.35
CA VAL A 526 -2.07 16.30 -24.60
C VAL A 526 -3.24 17.27 -24.81
N LYS A 527 -4.45 16.72 -24.71
CA LYS A 527 -5.71 17.46 -24.51
C LYS A 527 -6.30 17.06 -23.17
N VAL A 528 -6.97 18.01 -22.51
CA VAL A 528 -7.52 17.83 -21.16
C VAL A 528 -9.01 18.14 -21.18
N ALA A 529 -9.83 17.14 -20.94
CA ALA A 529 -11.28 17.25 -20.86
C ALA A 529 -11.76 17.07 -19.42
N LYS A 530 -12.99 17.54 -19.13
CA LYS A 530 -13.69 17.10 -17.91
C LYS A 530 -14.02 15.61 -18.05
N PRO A 531 -13.91 14.82 -16.97
CA PRO A 531 -14.28 13.42 -17.01
C PRO A 531 -15.80 13.29 -17.18
N PRO A 532 -16.30 12.23 -17.85
CA PRO A 532 -17.69 11.81 -17.70
C PRO A 532 -18.00 11.56 -16.23
N GLN A 533 -19.20 11.95 -15.77
CA GLN A 533 -19.60 11.80 -14.37
C GLN A 533 -19.46 10.35 -13.87
N THR A 534 -19.76 9.36 -14.72
CA THR A 534 -19.58 7.94 -14.40
C THR A 534 -18.13 7.56 -14.12
N LEU A 535 -17.16 8.04 -14.91
CA LEU A 535 -15.73 7.77 -14.67
C LEU A 535 -15.19 8.57 -13.48
N GLN A 536 -15.72 9.77 -13.23
CA GLN A 536 -15.40 10.54 -12.02
C GLN A 536 -15.89 9.83 -10.75
N GLU A 537 -17.11 9.29 -10.76
CA GLU A 537 -17.69 8.56 -9.64
C GLU A 537 -17.06 7.17 -9.45
N LEU A 538 -16.66 6.48 -10.53
CA LEU A 538 -16.08 5.14 -10.46
C LEU A 538 -14.57 5.14 -10.15
N HIS A 539 -13.83 6.18 -10.53
CA HIS A 539 -12.35 6.20 -10.46
C HIS A 539 -11.76 7.45 -9.79
N ASN A 540 -12.58 8.34 -9.22
CA ASN A 540 -12.14 9.58 -8.54
C ASN A 540 -11.30 10.54 -9.44
N ILE A 541 -11.31 10.34 -10.77
CA ILE A 541 -10.47 11.13 -11.69
C ILE A 541 -11.01 12.56 -11.88
N ARG A 542 -10.10 13.53 -11.93
CA ARG A 542 -10.40 14.97 -12.07
C ARG A 542 -10.58 15.45 -13.50
N SER A 543 -9.96 14.73 -14.43
CA SER A 543 -9.81 15.09 -15.83
C SER A 543 -9.52 13.84 -16.65
N LEU A 544 -10.07 13.80 -17.85
CA LEU A 544 -9.72 12.82 -18.87
C LEU A 544 -8.66 13.45 -19.79
N VAL A 545 -7.55 12.76 -20.02
CA VAL A 545 -6.41 13.26 -20.77
C VAL A 545 -6.17 12.37 -21.97
N ALA A 546 -6.28 12.93 -23.17
CA ALA A 546 -5.88 12.26 -24.40
C ALA A 546 -4.44 12.64 -24.73
N VAL A 547 -3.65 11.69 -25.24
CA VAL A 547 -2.27 11.89 -25.70
C VAL A 547 -2.24 11.76 -27.23
N GLU A 548 -1.54 12.66 -27.93
CA GLU A 548 -1.53 12.71 -29.40
C GLU A 548 -0.70 11.57 -30.01
N SER A 549 0.42 11.25 -29.35
CA SER A 549 1.30 10.12 -29.66
C SER A 549 1.33 9.19 -28.43
N PRO A 550 0.44 8.17 -28.33
CA PRO A 550 0.48 7.15 -27.29
C PRO A 550 1.78 6.36 -27.26
N GLU A 551 2.43 6.19 -28.42
CA GLU A 551 3.70 5.47 -28.59
C GLU A 551 4.91 6.16 -27.93
N LYS A 552 4.71 7.36 -27.36
CA LYS A 552 5.71 8.11 -26.59
C LYS A 552 5.43 8.14 -25.09
N ILE A 553 4.44 7.40 -24.62
CA ILE A 553 4.21 7.21 -23.19
C ILE A 553 5.11 6.08 -22.70
N SER A 554 5.96 6.35 -21.71
CA SER A 554 6.84 5.37 -21.08
C SER A 554 6.30 5.01 -19.71
N PHE A 555 6.04 3.72 -19.46
CA PHE A 555 5.61 3.20 -18.17
C PHE A 555 6.82 2.64 -17.43
N ILE A 556 7.54 3.56 -16.80
CA ILE A 556 8.73 3.29 -15.98
C ILE A 556 8.21 2.69 -14.67
N ALA A 557 8.11 1.38 -14.58
CA ALA A 557 7.57 0.76 -13.38
C ALA A 557 8.37 1.18 -12.13
N ASN A 558 7.71 1.53 -11.02
CA ASN A 558 8.44 1.81 -9.80
C ASN A 558 9.09 0.51 -9.33
N THR A 559 10.41 0.43 -9.47
CA THR A 559 11.18 -0.75 -9.13
C THR A 559 11.35 -0.92 -7.61
N GLU A 560 10.79 -0.01 -6.81
CA GLU A 560 10.52 -0.21 -5.37
C GLU A 560 9.42 -1.26 -5.13
N ASP A 561 8.39 -1.32 -5.97
CA ASP A 561 7.29 -2.29 -5.84
C ASP A 561 7.69 -3.72 -6.29
N LEU A 562 8.85 -3.84 -6.96
CA LEU A 562 10.02 -4.61 -6.46
C LEU A 562 9.77 -5.71 -5.40
N LEU A 563 9.54 -5.36 -4.13
CA LEU A 563 9.87 -6.24 -2.99
C LEU A 563 8.77 -6.44 -1.94
#